data_AF-W1YIH3-F1
#
_entry.id   AF-W1YIH3-F1
#
_cell.length_a   1.000
_cell.length_b   1.000
_cell.length_c   1.000
_cell.angle_alpha   90.00
_cell.angle_beta   90.00
_cell.angle_gamma   90.00
#
_symmetry.space_group_name_H-M   'P 1'
#
loop_
_entity.id
_entity.type
_entity.pdbx_description
1 polymer ?
#
loop_
_entity_poly.entity_id
_entity_poly.type
_entity_poly.pdbx_seq_one_letter_code
_entity_poly.pdbx_strand_id
1 'polypeptide(L)' 'YIEALPQMESLVTAVNNGRSRTAQLGEAWPKTAEALYNAIQSALTGKEEPLAALETAKSDFLS' A
#
# COMPACT_ATOMS: atom_id res chain seq x y z
N TYR A 1 -25.20 1.93 12.11
CA TYR A 1 -24.37 0.74 11.83
C TYR A 1 -23.43 0.44 12.97
N ILE A 2 -22.56 1.38 13.39
CA ILE A 2 -21.69 1.19 14.58
C ILE A 2 -22.49 0.95 15.85
N GLU A 3 -23.60 1.67 16.08
CA GLU A 3 -24.47 1.43 17.25
C GLU A 3 -25.00 -0.01 17.35
N ALA A 4 -25.16 -0.70 16.21
CA ALA A 4 -25.62 -2.09 16.16
C ALA A 4 -24.46 -3.11 16.16
N LEU A 5 -23.24 -2.67 15.83
CA LEU A 5 -22.04 -3.52 15.67
C LEU A 5 -20.80 -2.75 16.14
N PRO A 6 -20.63 -2.52 17.46
CA PRO A 6 -19.52 -1.72 17.99
C PRO A 6 -18.14 -2.30 17.66
N GLN A 7 -18.03 -3.62 17.50
CA GLN A 7 -16.79 -4.28 17.09
C GLN A 7 -16.32 -3.91 15.67
N MET A 8 -17.17 -3.28 14.86
CA MET A 8 -16.84 -2.82 13.51
C MET A 8 -16.25 -1.40 13.48
N GLU A 9 -16.15 -0.72 14.62
CA GLU A 9 -15.69 0.68 14.68
C GLU A 9 -14.32 0.89 14.03
N SER A 10 -13.36 -0.01 14.30
CA SER A 10 -12.01 0.07 13.72
C SER A 10 -12.03 -0.08 12.20
N LEU A 11 -12.84 -1.00 11.68
CA LEU A 11 -13.01 -1.21 10.24
C LEU A 11 -13.64 0.01 9.57
N VAL A 12 -14.73 0.54 10.13
CA VAL A 12 -15.42 1.72 9.58
C VAL A 12 -14.47 2.92 9.56
N THR A 13 -13.72 3.12 10.64
CA THR A 13 -12.71 4.19 10.74
C THR A 13 -11.62 4.02 9.68
N ALA A 14 -11.09 2.82 9.51
CA ALA A 14 -10.05 2.53 8.53
C ALA A 14 -10.52 2.75 7.08
N VAL A 15 -11.75 2.33 6.76
CA VAL A 15 -12.33 2.51 5.42
C VAL A 15 -12.63 3.99 5.13
N ASN A 16 -13.17 4.73 6.10
CA ASN A 16 -13.48 6.16 5.94
C ASN A 16 -12.22 7.03 5.77
N ASN A 17 -11.14 6.68 6.46
CA ASN A 17 -9.89 7.45 6.40
C ASN A 17 -8.92 6.95 5.32
N GLY A 18 -9.12 5.74 4.81
CA GLY A 18 -8.29 5.16 3.77
C GLY A 18 -8.51 5.82 2.40
N ARG A 19 -7.43 5.95 1.62
CA ARG A 19 -7.54 6.30 0.21
C ARG A 19 -7.73 5.04 -0.62
N SER A 20 -8.69 5.04 -1.54
CA SER A 20 -8.80 3.98 -2.54
C SER A 20 -7.52 3.91 -3.39
N ARG A 21 -6.99 2.70 -3.55
CA ARG A 21 -5.77 2.40 -4.30
C ARG A 21 -5.86 2.83 -5.76
N THR A 22 -7.05 2.71 -6.36
CA THR A 22 -7.30 3.03 -7.77
C THR A 22 -7.83 4.43 -8.01
N ALA A 23 -8.20 5.19 -6.97
CA ALA A 23 -8.79 6.53 -7.14
C ALA A 23 -7.86 7.51 -7.86
N GLN A 24 -6.55 7.36 -7.73
CA GLN A 24 -5.55 8.15 -8.48
C GLN A 24 -4.85 7.33 -9.56
N LEU A 25 -4.58 6.05 -9.28
CA LEU A 25 -3.70 5.24 -10.13
C LEU A 25 -4.44 4.47 -11.21
N GLY A 26 -5.75 4.22 -11.06
CA GLY A 26 -6.54 3.47 -12.06
C GLY A 26 -5.85 2.17 -12.50
N GLU A 27 -5.65 2.04 -13.81
CA GLU A 27 -4.97 0.90 -14.44
C GLU A 27 -3.47 0.80 -14.11
N ALA A 28 -2.83 1.87 -13.63
CA ALA A 28 -1.44 1.83 -13.18
C ALA A 28 -1.27 1.15 -11.81
N TRP A 29 -2.37 0.95 -11.06
CA TRP A 29 -2.32 0.37 -9.71
C TRP A 29 -1.59 -0.98 -9.63
N PRO A 30 -1.83 -1.99 -10.51
CA PRO A 30 -1.14 -3.26 -10.42
C PRO A 30 0.38 -3.13 -10.47
N LYS A 31 0.91 -2.28 -11.36
CA LYS A 31 2.35 -2.03 -11.49
C LYS A 31 2.91 -1.32 -10.25
N THR A 32 2.22 -0.30 -9.74
CA THR A 32 2.62 0.36 -8.49
C THR A 32 2.61 -0.61 -7.30
N ALA A 33 1.60 -1.46 -7.23
CA ALA A 33 1.47 -2.45 -6.16
C ALA A 33 2.62 -3.47 -6.19
N GLU A 34 2.94 -3.99 -7.37
CA GLU A 34 4.07 -4.91 -7.56
C GLU A 34 5.40 -4.31 -7.09
N ALA A 35 5.71 -3.08 -7.53
CA ALA A 35 6.92 -2.38 -7.11
C ALA A 35 7.00 -2.23 -5.58
N LEU A 36 5.91 -1.82 -4.94
CA LEU A 36 5.83 -1.68 -3.48
C LEU A 36 5.97 -3.03 -2.76
N TYR A 37 5.36 -4.10 -3.27
CA TYR A 37 5.49 -5.43 -2.68
C TYR A 37 6.92 -5.96 -2.77
N ASN A 38 7.58 -5.74 -3.91
CA ASN A 38 8.99 -6.10 -4.07
C ASN A 38 9.87 -5.33 -3.09
N ALA A 39 9.63 -4.03 -2.89
CA ALA A 39 10.35 -3.24 -1.89
C ALA A 39 10.15 -3.77 -0.45
N ILE A 40 8.91 -4.07 -0.08
CA ILE A 40 8.59 -4.63 1.24
C ILE A 40 9.33 -5.95 1.45
N GLN A 41 9.29 -6.85 0.47
CA GLN A 41 9.99 -8.13 0.55
C GLN A 41 11.51 -7.95 0.60
N SER A 42 12.07 -7.01 -0.18
CA SER A 42 13.49 -6.69 -0.16
C SER A 42 13.94 -6.23 1.23
N ALA A 43 13.19 -5.33 1.86
CA ALA A 43 13.47 -4.85 3.22
C ALA A 43 13.32 -5.94 4.29
N LEU A 44 12.23 -6.74 4.24
CA LEU A 44 11.96 -7.79 5.22
C LEU A 44 13.01 -8.92 5.19
N THR A 45 13.61 -9.17 4.02
CA THR A 45 14.64 -10.19 3.83
C THR A 45 16.06 -9.67 4.05
N GLY A 46 16.23 -8.37 4.29
CA GLY A 46 17.54 -7.72 4.45
C GLY A 46 18.33 -7.59 3.15
N LYS A 47 17.67 -7.70 1.98
CA LYS A 47 18.32 -7.50 0.68
C LYS A 47 18.69 -6.03 0.45
N GLU A 48 17.82 -5.12 0.86
CA GLU A 48 18.04 -3.67 0.82
C GLU A 48 17.57 -3.03 2.13
N GLU A 49 18.20 -1.92 2.52
CA GLU A 49 17.66 -1.07 3.59
C GLU A 49 16.28 -0.51 3.19
N PRO A 50 15.35 -0.28 4.14
CA PRO A 50 13.97 0.10 3.82
C PRO A 50 13.84 1.32 2.89
N LEU A 51 14.69 2.34 3.08
CA LEU A 51 14.67 3.52 2.22
C LEU A 51 15.17 3.24 0.80
N ALA A 52 16.21 2.41 0.66
CA ALA A 52 16.74 2.02 -0.64
C ALA A 52 15.70 1.20 -1.42
N ALA A 53 15.03 0.25 -0.76
CA ALA A 53 13.96 -0.54 -1.35
C ALA A 53 12.81 0.33 -1.88
N LEU A 54 12.43 1.39 -1.16
CA LEU A 54 11.40 2.32 -1.60
C LEU A 54 11.83 3.17 -2.81
N GLU A 55 13.07 3.61 -2.88
CA GLU A 55 13.59 4.33 -4.06
C GLU A 55 13.66 3.40 -5.28
N THR A 56 14.03 2.13 -5.11
CA THR A 56 13.95 1.11 -6.16
C THR A 56 12.51 0.99 -6.70
N ALA A 57 11.52 0.83 -5.81
CA ALA A 57 10.12 0.76 -6.22
C ALA A 57 9.62 1.99 -6.99
N LYS A 58 10.08 3.19 -6.60
CA LYS A 58 9.76 4.44 -7.31
C LYS A 58 10.34 4.44 -8.72
N SER A 59 11.57 3.95 -8.90
CA SER A 59 12.18 3.81 -10.22
C SER A 59 11.42 2.82 -11.09
N ASP A 60 11.09 1.64 -10.55
CA ASP A 60 10.35 0.58 -11.26
C ASP A 60 8.96 1.05 -11.71
N PHE A 61 8.30 1.86 -10.88
CA PHE A 61 7.03 2.47 -11.23
C PHE A 61 7.13 3.44 -12.42
N LEU A 62 8.23 4.22 -12.53
CA LEU A 62 8.43 5.24 -13.55
C LEU A 62 8.98 4.70 -14.89
N SER A 63 9.64 3.52 -14.86
CA SER A 63 10.16 2.82 -16.05
C SER A 63 9.05 2.31 -16.97
#